data_AF-A0AA45Z1D4-F1
#
_entry.id   AF-A0AA45Z1D4-F1
#
_cell.length_a   1.000
_cell.length_b   1.000
_cell.length_c   1.000
_cell.angle_alpha   90.00
_cell.angle_beta   90.00
_cell.angle_gamma   90.00
#
_symmetry.space_group_name_H-M   'P 1'
#
loop_
_entity.id
_entity.type
_entity.pdbx_description
1 polymer ?
#
loop_
_entity_poly.entity_id
_entity_poly.type
_entity_poly.pdbx_seq_one_letter_code
_entity_poly.pdbx_strand_id
1 'polypeptide(L)'
;MRTPVLLSVIALLGSSACSGPDFEAQSEIRSVRVLGIKAEPPELALDPNASTLPPPVTFTALAVTPDARPVTVTYALCRPDVNPYGDVACPGDSGVPLPGGVLSLSDPAVQALLIAAFQAATG
;
A
#
# COMPACT_ATOMS: atom_id res chain seq x y z
N MET A 1 57.09 12.96 -33.02
CA MET A 1 55.62 13.04 -33.09
C MET A 1 55.03 11.89 -32.25
N ARG A 2 54.74 12.12 -30.96
CA ARG A 2 54.25 11.10 -30.01
C ARG A 2 53.23 11.70 -29.03
N THR A 3 52.34 12.53 -29.55
CA THR A 3 51.42 13.36 -28.74
C THR A 3 49.92 13.18 -29.01
N PRO A 4 49.40 12.23 -29.83
CA PRO A 4 47.95 12.05 -29.93
C PRO A 4 47.41 10.95 -28.99
N VAL A 5 48.25 10.11 -28.38
CA VAL A 5 47.78 8.93 -27.62
C VAL A 5 47.38 9.25 -26.18
N LEU A 6 47.97 10.30 -25.59
CA LEU A 6 47.75 10.66 -24.17
C LEU A 6 46.41 11.39 -23.93
N LEU A 7 45.85 12.06 -24.94
CA LEU A 7 44.56 12.77 -24.83
C LEU A 7 43.36 11.82 -24.86
N SER A 8 43.49 10.65 -25.51
CA SER A 8 42.42 9.65 -25.60
C SER A 8 42.20 8.93 -24.26
N VAL A 9 43.25 8.76 -23.46
CA VAL A 9 43.17 8.02 -22.19
C VAL A 9 42.39 8.83 -21.14
N ILE A 10 42.57 10.16 -21.10
CA ILE A 10 41.86 11.05 -20.16
C ILE A 10 40.36 11.13 -20.47
N ALA A 11 39.97 11.07 -21.75
CA ALA A 11 38.57 11.05 -22.16
C ALA A 11 37.84 9.74 -21.76
N LEU A 12 38.56 8.60 -21.73
CA LEU A 12 37.99 7.32 -21.27
C LEU A 12 37.93 7.18 -19.75
N LEU A 13 38.81 7.86 -19.00
CA LEU A 13 38.79 7.88 -17.53
C LEU A 13 37.70 8.79 -16.95
N GLY A 14 37.20 9.77 -17.71
CA GLY A 14 36.07 10.62 -17.30
C GLY A 14 34.69 9.94 -17.38
N SER A 15 34.55 8.91 -18.22
CA SER A 15 33.29 8.18 -18.40
C SER A 15 33.04 7.08 -17.37
N SER A 16 34.06 6.62 -16.63
CA SER A 16 33.87 5.62 -15.56
C SER A 16 33.60 6.24 -14.19
N ALA A 17 33.65 7.58 -14.07
CA ALA A 17 33.31 8.29 -12.83
C ALA A 17 31.81 8.65 -12.72
N CYS A 18 31.01 8.41 -13.77
CA CYS A 18 29.57 8.67 -13.80
C CYS A 18 28.72 7.38 -13.93
N SER A 19 29.30 6.22 -13.67
CA SER A 19 28.61 4.92 -13.71
C SER A 19 28.54 4.33 -12.31
N GLY A 20 27.88 5.05 -11.41
CA GLY A 20 27.37 4.53 -10.16
C GLY A 20 26.08 5.28 -9.86
N PRO A 21 24.92 4.62 -9.75
CA PRO A 21 23.76 5.25 -9.15
C PRO A 21 23.99 5.33 -7.63
N ASP A 22 25.02 6.04 -7.18
CA ASP A 22 25.08 6.53 -5.80
C ASP A 22 24.25 7.82 -5.73
N PHE A 23 22.99 7.70 -6.14
CA PHE A 23 21.97 8.50 -5.49
C PHE A 23 21.86 7.89 -4.10
N GLU A 24 22.52 8.51 -3.13
CA GLU A 24 22.06 8.52 -1.74
C GLU A 24 20.54 8.43 -1.75
N ALA A 25 19.97 7.50 -0.99
CA ALA A 25 18.53 7.26 -0.90
C ALA A 25 17.82 8.49 -0.27
N GLN A 26 17.80 9.62 -0.98
CA GLN A 26 17.26 10.90 -0.54
C GLN A 26 15.72 10.90 -0.45
N SER A 27 15.10 9.77 -0.77
CA SER A 27 13.68 9.53 -0.65
C SER A 27 13.35 8.48 0.41
N GLU A 28 14.24 8.23 1.37
CA GLU A 28 13.87 7.44 2.55
C GLU A 28 12.87 8.24 3.39
N ILE A 29 11.57 7.96 3.24
CA ILE A 29 10.56 8.42 4.19
C ILE A 29 10.76 7.60 5.46
N ARG A 30 11.64 8.06 6.36
CA ARG A 30 12.00 7.38 7.61
C ARG A 30 10.80 7.06 8.51
N SER A 31 9.75 7.86 8.44
CA SER A 31 8.51 7.61 9.18
C SER A 31 7.32 8.30 8.54
N VAL A 32 6.38 7.51 8.00
CA VAL A 32 4.99 7.94 7.79
C VAL A 32 4.20 7.54 9.04
N ARG A 33 3.46 8.48 9.62
CA ARG A 33 2.53 8.17 10.70
C ARG A 33 1.10 8.42 10.24
N VAL A 34 0.28 7.39 10.32
CA VAL A 34 -1.18 7.52 10.24
C VAL A 34 -1.65 7.95 11.63
N LEU A 35 -2.17 9.16 11.75
CA LEU A 35 -2.65 9.73 13.02
C LEU A 35 -4.04 9.22 13.38
N GLY A 36 -4.83 8.86 12.37
CA GLY A 36 -6.16 8.31 12.55
C GLY A 36 -6.74 7.83 11.24
N ILE A 37 -7.71 6.92 11.36
CA ILE A 37 -8.54 6.44 10.26
C ILE A 37 -9.98 6.76 10.64
N LYS A 38 -10.67 7.52 9.80
CA LYS A 38 -12.09 7.83 9.92
C LYS A 38 -12.88 6.84 9.06
N ALA A 39 -13.93 6.26 9.62
CA ALA A 39 -14.90 5.44 8.90
C ALA A 39 -16.23 6.19 8.76
N GLU A 40 -16.81 6.20 7.56
CA GLU A 40 -18.13 6.78 7.30
C GLU A 40 -19.00 5.84 6.44
N PRO A 41 -20.14 5.34 6.97
CA PRO A 41 -20.63 5.51 8.35
C PRO A 41 -19.68 4.92 9.40
N PRO A 42 -19.78 5.36 10.68
CA PRO A 42 -18.86 4.95 11.73
C PRO A 42 -19.01 3.46 12.12
N GLU A 43 -20.18 2.88 11.84
CA GLU A 43 -20.47 1.48 12.13
C GLU A 43 -21.08 0.80 10.91
N LEU A 44 -20.63 -0.43 10.66
CA LEU A 44 -21.26 -1.33 9.71
C LEU A 44 -22.28 -2.18 10.47
N ALA A 45 -23.51 -1.66 10.59
CA ALA A 45 -24.60 -2.36 11.27
C ALA A 45 -25.20 -3.43 10.34
N LEU A 46 -25.13 -4.68 10.78
CA LEU A 46 -25.75 -5.83 10.12
C LEU A 46 -27.03 -6.21 10.86
N ASP A 47 -28.19 -5.99 10.23
CA ASP A 47 -29.46 -6.52 10.70
C ASP A 47 -29.78 -7.80 9.91
N PRO A 48 -29.82 -8.98 10.55
CA PRO A 48 -30.10 -10.25 9.87
C PRO A 48 -31.52 -10.31 9.27
N ASN A 49 -32.43 -9.44 9.70
CA ASN A 49 -33.81 -9.37 9.19
C ASN A 49 -34.00 -8.26 8.15
N ALA A 50 -32.98 -7.46 7.86
CA ALA A 50 -33.08 -6.40 6.86
C ALA A 50 -33.17 -6.98 5.44
N SER A 51 -34.03 -6.40 4.63
CA SER A 51 -34.20 -6.78 3.22
C SER A 51 -33.14 -6.17 2.29
N THR A 52 -32.32 -5.26 2.79
CA THR A 52 -31.28 -4.55 2.05
C THR A 52 -29.95 -4.59 2.79
N LEU A 53 -28.86 -4.73 2.05
CA LEU A 53 -27.51 -4.61 2.60
C LEU A 53 -27.26 -3.19 3.14
N PRO A 54 -26.43 -3.04 4.20
CA PRO A 54 -26.04 -1.74 4.70
C PRO A 54 -25.26 -0.94 3.64
N PRO A 55 -25.27 0.39 3.74
CA PRO A 55 -24.50 1.23 2.82
C PRO A 55 -22.99 0.96 2.94
N PRO A 56 -22.20 1.21 1.88
CA PRO A 56 -20.76 1.08 1.93
C PRO A 56 -20.11 1.98 2.98
N VAL A 57 -19.03 1.50 3.59
CA VAL A 57 -18.20 2.25 4.53
C VAL A 57 -16.97 2.80 3.83
N THR A 58 -16.71 4.08 3.97
CA THR A 58 -15.52 4.75 3.40
C THR A 58 -14.50 5.02 4.49
N PHE A 59 -13.26 4.58 4.28
CA PHE A 59 -12.13 4.83 5.15
C PHE A 59 -11.26 5.98 4.62
N THR A 60 -11.01 6.97 5.47
CA THR A 60 -10.13 8.11 5.16
C THR A 60 -9.04 8.21 6.22
N ALA A 61 -7.78 8.30 5.81
CA ALA A 61 -6.64 8.39 6.72
C ALA A 61 -6.19 9.84 6.86
N LEU A 62 -5.94 10.24 8.09
CA LEU A 62 -5.13 11.42 8.37
C LEU A 62 -3.67 10.97 8.48
N ALA A 63 -2.93 11.08 7.38
CA ALA A 63 -1.49 10.78 7.35
C ALA A 63 -0.68 12.08 7.31
N VAL A 64 0.37 12.15 8.14
CA VAL A 64 1.28 13.31 8.17
C VAL A 64 2.68 12.85 7.81
N THR A 65 3.32 13.59 6.92
CA THR A 65 4.75 13.46 6.62
C THR A 65 5.53 14.62 7.24
N PRO A 66 6.72 14.36 7.79
CA PRO A 66 7.57 15.42 8.33
C PRO A 66 8.00 16.43 7.26
N ASP A 67 8.12 15.99 6.00
CA ASP A 67 8.63 16.82 4.90
C ASP A 67 7.52 17.44 4.02
N ALA A 68 6.26 17.42 4.46
CA ALA A 68 5.09 17.89 3.71
C ALA A 68 4.90 17.24 2.32
N ARG A 69 5.55 16.11 2.06
CA ARG A 69 5.38 15.33 0.82
C ARG A 69 3.99 14.68 0.78
N PRO A 70 3.30 14.67 -0.37
CA PRO A 70 2.02 13.98 -0.51
C PRO A 70 2.18 12.49 -0.20
N VAL A 71 1.28 11.95 0.61
CA VAL A 71 1.20 10.51 0.88
C VAL A 71 -0.15 10.00 0.43
N THR A 72 -0.11 8.91 -0.32
CA THR A 72 -1.29 8.13 -0.68
C THR A 72 -1.41 6.96 0.27
N VAL A 73 -2.56 6.82 0.92
CA VAL A 73 -2.89 5.65 1.73
C VAL A 73 -3.86 4.79 0.93
N THR A 74 -3.52 3.50 0.80
CA THR A 74 -4.39 2.49 0.21
C THR A 74 -4.90 1.55 1.30
N TYR A 75 -6.08 0.98 1.06
CA TYR A 75 -6.73 0.07 1.99
C TYR A 75 -6.94 -1.29 1.35
N ALA A 76 -6.92 -2.34 2.17
CA ALA A 76 -7.28 -3.69 1.78
C ALA A 76 -7.98 -4.38 2.96
N LEU A 77 -8.90 -5.29 2.64
CA LEU A 77 -9.49 -6.22 3.59
C LEU A 77 -8.67 -7.51 3.59
N CYS A 78 -7.97 -7.79 4.68
CA CYS A 78 -7.08 -8.95 4.81
C CYS A 78 -7.85 -10.18 5.30
N ARG A 79 -7.40 -11.38 4.91
CA ARG A 79 -7.87 -12.62 5.56
C ARG A 79 -7.46 -12.65 7.04
N PRO A 80 -8.24 -13.32 7.91
CA PRO A 80 -7.98 -13.34 9.35
C PRO A 80 -6.72 -14.12 9.76
N ASP A 81 -6.26 -15.07 8.92
CA ASP A 81 -5.06 -15.89 9.14
C ASP A 81 -3.76 -15.18 8.73
N VAL A 82 -3.86 -14.01 8.10
CA VAL A 82 -2.70 -13.25 7.62
C VAL A 82 -2.24 -12.28 8.69
N ASN A 83 -0.96 -12.34 9.08
CA ASN A 83 -0.36 -11.35 9.96
C ASN A 83 -0.17 -10.03 9.19
N PRO A 84 -0.92 -8.95 9.50
CA PRO A 84 -0.80 -7.67 8.79
C PRO A 84 0.51 -6.94 9.09
N TYR A 85 1.26 -7.39 10.11
CA TYR A 85 2.55 -6.84 10.51
C TYR A 85 3.75 -7.74 10.12
N GLY A 86 3.50 -8.84 9.41
CA GLY A 86 4.54 -9.76 8.93
C GLY A 86 5.03 -9.43 7.51
N ASP A 87 5.85 -10.31 6.93
CA ASP A 87 6.48 -10.12 5.61
C ASP A 87 5.50 -10.10 4.42
N VAL A 88 4.21 -10.35 4.65
CA VAL A 88 3.16 -10.41 3.63
C VAL A 88 2.16 -9.27 3.86
N ALA A 89 2.51 -8.08 3.40
CA ALA A 89 1.63 -6.91 3.42
C ALA A 89 0.49 -7.11 2.43
N CYS A 90 -0.76 -7.29 2.88
CA CYS A 90 -1.89 -7.54 1.97
C CYS A 90 -2.04 -6.40 0.95
N PRO A 91 -1.84 -6.67 -0.36
CA PRO A 91 -2.84 -7.34 -1.23
C PRO A 91 -2.28 -8.41 -2.21
N GLY A 92 -3.16 -9.21 -2.86
CA GLY A 92 -2.83 -10.41 -3.66
C GLY A 92 -3.73 -11.60 -3.24
N ASP A 93 -3.24 -12.84 -3.26
CA ASP A 93 -3.97 -14.05 -2.79
C ASP A 93 -4.41 -14.02 -1.31
N SER A 94 -4.07 -12.97 -0.57
CA SER A 94 -4.22 -12.85 0.87
C SER A 94 -5.24 -11.81 1.35
N GLY A 95 -5.84 -11.04 0.43
CA GLY A 95 -6.85 -10.04 0.77
C GLY A 95 -7.47 -9.39 -0.46
N VAL A 96 -8.45 -8.52 -0.22
CA VAL A 96 -9.17 -7.77 -1.27
C VAL A 96 -8.79 -6.29 -1.18
N PRO A 97 -8.24 -5.68 -2.24
CA PRO A 97 -8.01 -4.24 -2.24
C PRO A 97 -9.34 -3.48 -2.12
N LEU A 98 -9.33 -2.34 -1.44
CA LEU A 98 -10.49 -1.46 -1.28
C LEU A 98 -10.21 -0.14 -2.03
N PRO A 99 -10.57 -0.04 -3.33
CA PRO A 99 -10.37 1.17 -4.11
C PRO A 99 -11.05 2.37 -3.44
N GLY A 100 -10.31 3.47 -3.30
CA GLY A 100 -10.81 4.67 -2.63
C GLY A 100 -11.15 4.47 -1.14
N GLY A 101 -10.72 3.37 -0.52
CA GLY A 101 -11.06 3.04 0.86
C GLY A 101 -12.51 2.63 1.07
N VAL A 102 -13.22 2.21 0.03
CA VAL A 102 -14.63 1.82 0.13
C VAL A 102 -14.77 0.34 0.41
N LEU A 103 -15.33 -0.02 1.56
CA LEU A 103 -15.78 -1.36 1.91
C LEU A 103 -17.28 -1.48 1.60
N SER A 104 -17.63 -2.30 0.62
CA SER A 104 -19.02 -2.59 0.28
C SER A 104 -19.34 -4.06 0.47
N LEU A 105 -20.43 -4.36 1.16
CA LEU A 105 -20.95 -5.73 1.25
C LEU A 105 -21.64 -6.19 -0.03
N SER A 106 -21.86 -5.30 -1.00
CA SER A 106 -22.34 -5.69 -2.34
C SER A 106 -21.20 -6.11 -3.27
N ASP A 107 -19.94 -5.92 -2.88
CA ASP A 107 -18.78 -6.32 -3.68
C ASP A 107 -18.59 -7.85 -3.59
N PRO A 108 -18.63 -8.59 -4.72
CA PRO A 108 -18.46 -10.04 -4.73
C PRO A 108 -17.13 -10.52 -4.14
N ALA A 109 -16.04 -9.75 -4.32
CA ALA A 109 -14.73 -10.12 -3.79
C ALA A 109 -14.71 -10.01 -2.26
N VAL A 110 -15.30 -8.94 -1.71
CA VAL A 110 -15.47 -8.76 -0.26
C VAL A 110 -16.34 -9.87 0.32
N GLN A 111 -17.48 -10.19 -0.32
CA GLN A 111 -18.34 -11.29 0.11
C GLN A 111 -17.61 -12.63 0.12
N ALA A 112 -16.87 -12.97 -0.93
CA ALA A 112 -16.13 -14.22 -1.02
C ALA A 112 -15.11 -14.36 0.13
N LEU A 113 -14.38 -13.28 0.44
CA LEU A 113 -13.43 -13.26 1.54
C LEU A 113 -14.13 -13.44 2.91
N LEU A 114 -15.23 -12.73 3.15
CA LEU A 114 -15.98 -12.80 4.40
C LEU A 114 -16.62 -14.20 4.61
N ILE A 115 -17.16 -14.80 3.54
CA ILE A 115 -17.71 -16.16 3.58
C ILE A 115 -16.61 -17.17 3.91
N ALA A 116 -15.46 -17.09 3.23
CA ALA A 116 -14.32 -17.97 3.48
C ALA A 116 -13.80 -17.83 4.93
N ALA A 117 -13.70 -16.59 5.42
CA ALA A 117 -13.30 -16.31 6.80
C ALA A 117 -14.30 -16.87 7.83
N PHE A 118 -15.60 -16.72 7.57
CA PHE A 118 -16.64 -17.28 8.43
C PHE A 118 -16.59 -18.81 8.48
N GLN A 119 -16.49 -19.46 7.31
CA GLN A 119 -16.38 -20.92 7.21
C GLN A 119 -15.14 -21.45 7.94
N ALA A 120 -14.00 -20.76 7.85
CA ALA A 120 -12.80 -21.14 8.57
C ALA A 120 -12.93 -20.99 10.10
N ALA A 121 -13.75 -20.04 10.58
CA ALA A 121 -13.96 -19.81 12.00
C ALA A 121 -14.99 -20.75 12.65
N THR A 122 -15.93 -21.28 11.86
CA THR A 122 -17.03 -22.16 12.35
C THR A 122 -16.89 -23.63 11.97
N GLY A 123 -15.83 -23.98 11.24
CA GLY A 123 -15.52 -25.34 10.78
C GLY A 123 -14.81 -26.21 11.80
#